data_AF-A0AAR5PI44-F1
#
_entry.id   AF-A0AAR5PI44-F1
#
_cell.length_a   1.000
_cell.length_b   1.000
_cell.length_c   1.000
_cell.angle_alpha   90.00
_cell.angle_beta   90.00
_cell.angle_gamma   90.00
#
_symmetry.space_group_name_H-M   'P 1'
#
loop_
_entity.id
_entity.type
_entity.pdbx_description
1 polymer ?
#
loop_
_entity_poly.entity_id
_entity_poly.type
_entity_poly.pdbx_seq_one_letter_code
_entity_poly.pdbx_strand_id
1 'polypeptide(L)'
;MEGLKIRKLVEEHNPEKPALIVVSDQGIIQQVNFQTVLNVTDEILPFISQNITSSNNCIGLLMDKNILLPSIIICLQDLSQSFSFLTPQTLAESCNRLGIKWLLVLDSKPSSNVFTFTQKLRLSIADELQLWEFKGVPEQIKCYENVLCTMQTSGSTGESKAVRIPFDCIEKNVTGLKYVAARTEFNF
;
A
#
# COMPACT_ATOMS: atom_id res chain seq x y z
N MET A 1 15.44 -6.31 4.04
CA MET A 1 14.53 -6.16 2.88
C MET A 1 13.51 -7.28 2.96
N GLU A 2 12.27 -6.93 3.28
CA GLU A 2 11.17 -7.88 3.48
C GLU A 2 10.73 -8.54 2.16
N GLY A 3 10.82 -7.84 1.04
CA GLY A 3 10.54 -8.36 -0.30
C GLY A 3 11.46 -9.50 -0.71
N LEU A 4 12.74 -9.51 -0.27
CA LEU A 4 13.63 -10.66 -0.50
C LEU A 4 13.15 -11.93 0.24
N LYS A 5 12.56 -11.79 1.44
CA LYS A 5 11.96 -12.91 2.16
C LYS A 5 10.68 -13.40 1.46
N ILE A 6 9.85 -12.46 0.99
CA ILE A 6 8.60 -12.78 0.28
C ILE A 6 8.90 -13.52 -1.03
N ARG A 7 9.90 -13.09 -1.80
CA ARG A 7 10.33 -13.78 -3.04
C ARG A 7 10.68 -15.23 -2.78
N LYS A 8 11.54 -15.49 -1.79
CA LYS A 8 11.92 -16.86 -1.40
C LYS A 8 10.72 -17.70 -1.02
N LEU A 9 9.80 -17.15 -0.21
CA LEU A 9 8.59 -17.86 0.18
C LEU A 9 7.69 -18.22 -1.02
N VAL A 10 7.55 -17.32 -1.99
CA VAL A 10 6.76 -17.56 -3.20
C VAL A 10 7.41 -18.64 -4.07
N GLU A 11 8.73 -18.57 -4.27
CA GLU A 11 9.52 -19.55 -5.02
C GLU A 11 9.49 -20.95 -4.37
N GLU A 12 9.54 -21.02 -3.04
CA GLU A 12 9.51 -22.28 -2.27
C GLU A 12 8.15 -22.99 -2.30
N HIS A 13 7.06 -22.27 -2.59
CA HIS A 13 5.70 -22.82 -2.54
C HIS A 13 5.11 -23.05 -3.94
N ASN A 14 4.42 -22.04 -4.50
CA ASN A 14 3.82 -22.15 -5.83
C ASN A 14 3.62 -20.75 -6.43
N PRO A 15 4.54 -20.28 -7.29
CA PRO A 15 4.49 -18.95 -7.88
C PRO A 15 3.29 -18.75 -8.84
N GLU A 16 2.78 -19.84 -9.42
CA GLU A 16 1.67 -19.82 -10.38
C GLU A 16 0.29 -19.84 -9.71
N LYS A 17 0.24 -20.02 -8.38
CA LYS A 17 -1.03 -20.02 -7.64
C LYS A 17 -1.69 -18.62 -7.73
N PRO A 18 -3.03 -18.55 -7.89
CA PRO A 18 -3.73 -17.27 -7.86
C PRO A 18 -3.50 -16.53 -6.55
N ALA A 19 -3.11 -15.25 -6.66
CA ALA A 19 -2.87 -14.36 -5.53
C ALA A 19 -3.96 -13.30 -5.40
N LEU A 20 -4.46 -12.78 -6.53
CA LEU A 20 -5.51 -11.78 -6.59
C LEU A 20 -6.57 -12.19 -7.60
N ILE A 21 -7.83 -11.97 -7.24
CA ILE A 21 -8.98 -12.16 -8.11
C ILE A 21 -9.81 -10.89 -8.02
N VAL A 22 -9.97 -10.21 -9.15
CA VAL A 22 -10.85 -9.05 -9.29
C VAL A 22 -12.19 -9.54 -9.81
N VAL A 23 -13.25 -9.24 -9.08
CA VAL A 23 -14.61 -9.66 -9.40
C VAL A 23 -15.51 -8.44 -9.60
N SER A 24 -16.50 -8.58 -10.48
CA SER A 24 -17.68 -7.72 -10.55
C SER A 24 -18.93 -8.55 -10.38
N ASP A 25 -20.08 -7.88 -10.42
CA ASP A 25 -21.40 -8.52 -10.45
C ASP A 25 -21.58 -9.48 -11.65
N GLN A 26 -20.74 -9.37 -12.67
CA GLN A 26 -20.75 -10.24 -13.86
C GLN A 26 -19.76 -11.42 -13.78
N GLY A 27 -18.98 -11.53 -12.70
CA GLY A 27 -18.02 -12.61 -12.47
C GLY A 27 -16.57 -12.14 -12.36
N ILE A 28 -15.62 -13.04 -12.63
CA ILE A 28 -14.18 -12.76 -12.55
C ILE A 28 -13.78 -11.87 -13.73
N ILE A 29 -13.27 -10.69 -13.44
CA ILE A 29 -12.74 -9.74 -14.44
C ILE A 29 -11.26 -10.01 -14.71
N GLN A 30 -10.51 -10.32 -13.65
CA GLN A 30 -9.05 -10.48 -13.74
C GLN A 30 -8.56 -11.42 -12.65
N GLN A 31 -7.55 -12.21 -12.96
CA GLN A 31 -6.84 -13.06 -12.02
C GLN A 31 -5.34 -12.88 -12.21
N VAL A 32 -4.62 -12.73 -11.09
CA VAL A 32 -3.18 -12.49 -11.06
C VAL A 32 -2.54 -13.49 -10.11
N ASN A 33 -1.48 -14.16 -10.55
CA ASN A 33 -0.72 -15.13 -9.73
C ASN A 33 0.37 -14.43 -8.89
N PHE A 34 0.98 -15.17 -7.95
CA PHE A 34 2.03 -14.61 -7.10
C PHE A 34 3.25 -14.13 -7.90
N GLN A 35 3.65 -14.85 -8.95
CA GLN A 35 4.78 -14.44 -9.79
C GLN A 35 4.55 -13.07 -10.42
N THR A 36 3.35 -12.82 -10.94
CA THR A 36 3.00 -11.55 -11.57
C THR A 36 3.01 -10.41 -10.54
N VAL A 37 2.54 -10.66 -9.31
CA VAL A 37 2.64 -9.67 -8.22
C VAL A 37 4.10 -9.28 -7.96
N LEU A 38 5.02 -10.25 -7.96
CA LEU A 38 6.46 -10.00 -7.77
C LEU A 38 7.09 -9.27 -8.95
N ASN A 39 6.72 -9.62 -10.18
CA ASN A 39 7.20 -8.94 -11.39
C ASN A 39 6.76 -7.46 -11.38
N VAL A 40 5.51 -7.18 -11.03
CA VAL A 40 5.00 -5.81 -10.91
C VAL A 40 5.67 -5.06 -9.75
N THR A 41 6.05 -5.77 -8.68
CA THR A 41 6.87 -5.19 -7.60
C THR A 41 8.22 -4.70 -8.15
N ASP A 42 8.87 -5.49 -9.02
CA ASP A 42 10.13 -5.08 -9.67
C ASP A 42 9.97 -3.87 -10.61
N GLU A 43 8.79 -3.71 -11.22
CA GLU A 43 8.47 -2.52 -12.03
C GLU A 43 8.26 -1.27 -11.15
N ILE A 44 7.55 -1.40 -10.02
CA ILE A 44 7.17 -0.28 -9.14
C ILE A 44 8.33 0.19 -8.27
N LEU A 45 9.17 -0.72 -7.78
CA LEU A 45 10.26 -0.39 -6.84
C LEU A 45 11.16 0.75 -7.35
N PRO A 46 11.76 0.68 -8.56
CA PRO A 46 12.61 1.76 -9.06
C PRO A 46 11.83 3.06 -9.28
N PHE A 47 10.55 2.97 -9.66
CA PHE A 47 9.70 4.15 -9.84
C PHE A 47 9.50 4.93 -8.54
N ILE A 48 9.30 4.25 -7.41
CA ILE A 48 9.20 4.89 -6.10
C ILE A 48 10.58 5.39 -5.63
N SER A 49 11.61 4.53 -5.68
CA SER A 49 12.91 4.83 -5.07
C SER A 49 13.69 5.94 -5.76
N GLN A 50 13.44 6.19 -7.06
CA GLN A 50 14.06 7.31 -7.78
C GLN A 50 13.55 8.68 -7.30
N ASN A 51 12.32 8.74 -6.80
CA ASN A 51 11.68 9.99 -6.41
C ASN A 51 11.65 10.20 -4.89
N ILE A 52 11.55 9.10 -4.13
CA ILE A 52 11.42 9.11 -2.67
C ILE A 52 12.69 8.54 -2.05
N THR A 53 13.62 9.43 -1.72
CA THR A 53 14.96 9.05 -1.21
C THR A 53 15.06 9.02 0.32
N SER A 54 14.15 9.69 1.04
CA SER A 54 14.09 9.61 2.50
C SER A 54 13.43 8.31 2.95
N SER A 55 13.89 7.73 4.04
CA SER A 55 13.26 6.57 4.71
C SER A 55 12.26 7.00 5.78
N ASN A 56 11.42 6.07 6.23
CA ASN A 56 10.50 6.25 7.37
C ASN A 56 9.47 7.38 7.18
N ASN A 57 9.05 7.65 5.93
CA ASN A 57 7.91 8.51 5.67
C ASN A 57 6.60 7.70 5.64
N CYS A 58 5.49 8.41 5.60
CA CYS A 58 4.19 7.84 5.25
C CYS A 58 3.83 8.25 3.81
N ILE A 59 3.54 7.27 2.96
CA ILE A 59 3.08 7.44 1.59
C ILE A 59 1.56 7.37 1.55
N GLY A 60 0.93 8.36 0.93
CA GLY A 60 -0.52 8.33 0.72
C GLY A 60 -0.88 7.45 -0.46
N LEU A 61 -1.89 6.60 -0.28
CA LEU A 61 -2.46 5.76 -1.33
C LEU A 61 -3.86 6.29 -1.66
N LEU A 62 -4.02 6.86 -2.85
CA LEU A 62 -5.30 7.33 -3.36
C LEU A 62 -5.72 6.44 -4.54
N MET A 63 -6.46 5.40 -4.24
CA MET A 63 -6.85 4.40 -5.23
C MET A 63 -8.13 3.68 -4.84
N ASP A 64 -8.99 3.45 -5.83
CA ASP A 64 -10.22 2.67 -5.68
C ASP A 64 -10.03 1.23 -6.16
N LYS A 65 -9.15 1.02 -7.15
CA LYS A 65 -8.74 -0.31 -7.60
C LYS A 65 -7.61 -0.85 -6.72
N ASN A 66 -7.75 -2.12 -6.33
CA ASN A 66 -6.86 -2.77 -5.37
C ASN A 66 -5.86 -3.76 -6.00
N ILE A 67 -5.86 -3.88 -7.33
CA ILE A 67 -5.07 -4.91 -8.04
C ILE A 67 -3.55 -4.74 -7.87
N LEU A 68 -3.09 -3.51 -7.65
CA LEU A 68 -1.67 -3.20 -7.42
C LEU A 68 -1.27 -3.18 -5.95
N LEU A 69 -2.22 -3.24 -5.01
CA LEU A 69 -1.93 -3.01 -3.60
C LEU A 69 -0.89 -3.97 -3.03
N PRO A 70 -0.90 -5.28 -3.31
CA PRO A 70 0.13 -6.16 -2.80
C PRO A 70 1.53 -5.77 -3.30
N SER A 71 1.69 -5.49 -4.59
CA SER A 71 2.98 -5.07 -5.15
C SER A 71 3.46 -3.75 -4.55
N ILE A 72 2.55 -2.77 -4.39
CA ILE A 72 2.87 -1.48 -3.74
C ILE A 72 3.31 -1.69 -2.29
N ILE A 73 2.56 -2.47 -1.50
CA ILE A 73 2.86 -2.70 -0.09
C ILE A 73 4.22 -3.38 0.06
N ILE A 74 4.56 -4.35 -0.79
CA ILE A 74 5.88 -5.01 -0.78
C ILE A 74 6.98 -3.97 -1.07
N CYS A 75 6.82 -3.13 -2.09
CA CYS A 75 7.78 -2.06 -2.40
C CYS A 75 7.96 -1.10 -1.22
N LEU A 76 6.87 -0.66 -0.59
CA LEU A 76 6.94 0.27 0.54
C LEU A 76 7.65 -0.36 1.74
N GLN A 77 7.42 -1.64 2.01
CA GLN A 77 8.16 -2.37 3.06
C GLN A 77 9.66 -2.47 2.74
N ASP A 78 10.03 -2.76 1.49
CA ASP A 78 11.44 -2.79 1.08
C ASP A 78 12.13 -1.44 1.20
N LEU A 79 11.39 -0.36 0.96
CA LEU A 79 11.87 1.02 1.08
C LEU A 79 11.73 1.58 2.51
N SER A 80 11.32 0.77 3.49
CA SER A 80 11.07 1.20 4.87
C SER A 80 10.14 2.42 4.95
N GLN A 81 9.05 2.38 4.18
CA GLN A 81 8.00 3.39 4.16
C GLN A 81 6.72 2.83 4.76
N SER A 82 6.01 3.66 5.50
CA SER A 82 4.63 3.38 5.87
C SER A 82 3.66 3.85 4.80
N PHE A 83 2.40 3.45 4.91
CA PHE A 83 1.35 3.98 4.05
C PHE A 83 0.08 4.38 4.79
N SER A 84 -0.71 5.24 4.16
CA SER A 84 -2.08 5.57 4.57
C SER A 84 -2.99 5.53 3.36
N PHE A 85 -4.13 4.85 3.47
CA PHE A 85 -5.21 5.04 2.51
C PHE A 85 -5.83 6.42 2.69
N LEU A 86 -6.09 7.09 1.58
CA LEU A 86 -6.67 8.43 1.55
C LEU A 86 -7.88 8.42 0.61
N THR A 87 -8.84 9.28 0.90
CA THR A 87 -10.01 9.51 0.05
C THR A 87 -9.94 10.90 -0.59
N PRO A 88 -10.54 11.12 -1.77
CA PRO A 88 -10.56 12.44 -2.40
C PRO A 88 -11.09 13.54 -1.48
N GLN A 89 -12.05 13.21 -0.61
CA GLN A 89 -12.73 14.16 0.28
C GLN A 89 -11.83 14.67 1.41
N THR A 90 -10.91 13.85 1.91
CA THR A 90 -10.09 14.15 3.09
C THR A 90 -8.60 14.30 2.76
N LEU A 91 -8.27 14.36 1.47
CA LEU A 91 -6.90 14.19 0.97
C LEU A 91 -5.93 15.22 1.54
N ALA A 92 -6.20 16.53 1.36
CA ALA A 92 -5.29 17.59 1.77
C ALA A 92 -5.15 17.69 3.30
N GLU A 93 -6.27 17.59 4.03
CA GLU A 93 -6.27 17.59 5.50
C GLU A 93 -5.47 16.40 6.04
N SER A 94 -5.70 15.20 5.51
CA SER A 94 -4.96 14.01 5.92
C SER A 94 -3.48 14.12 5.58
N CYS A 95 -3.11 14.70 4.43
CA CYS A 95 -1.71 14.92 4.09
C CYS A 95 -1.02 15.86 5.08
N ASN A 96 -1.65 16.98 5.42
CA ASN A 96 -1.14 17.92 6.42
C ASN A 96 -1.00 17.26 7.80
N ARG A 97 -2.06 16.60 8.27
CA ARG A 97 -2.11 15.98 9.60
C ARG A 97 -1.13 14.83 9.73
N LEU A 98 -0.94 14.03 8.68
CA LEU A 98 -0.03 12.87 8.69
C LEU A 98 1.39 13.22 8.23
N GLY A 99 1.62 14.42 7.71
CA GLY A 99 2.91 14.80 7.11
C GLY A 99 3.23 13.97 5.86
N ILE A 100 2.21 13.63 5.08
CA ILE A 100 2.39 12.89 3.82
C ILE A 100 2.82 13.89 2.74
N LYS A 101 4.01 13.66 2.19
CA LYS A 101 4.56 14.44 1.07
C LYS A 101 4.25 13.83 -0.29
N TRP A 102 4.17 12.50 -0.36
CA TRP A 102 4.08 11.77 -1.62
C TRP A 102 2.81 10.93 -1.68
N LEU A 103 2.18 10.94 -2.84
CA LEU A 103 0.97 10.16 -3.13
C LEU A 103 1.22 9.20 -4.29
N LEU A 104 0.87 7.94 -4.08
CA LEU A 104 0.65 6.98 -5.16
C LEU A 104 -0.83 6.96 -5.49
N VAL A 105 -1.12 7.16 -6.78
CA VAL A 105 -2.48 7.37 -7.27
C VAL A 105 -2.78 6.35 -8.37
N LEU A 106 -3.92 5.68 -8.25
CA LEU A 106 -4.48 4.80 -9.28
C LEU A 106 -5.94 5.21 -9.53
N ASP A 107 -6.27 5.50 -10.78
CA ASP A 107 -7.60 5.88 -11.30
C ASP A 107 -8.21 7.21 -10.82
N SER A 108 -7.86 7.69 -9.63
CA SER A 108 -8.50 8.85 -8.99
C SER A 108 -7.57 10.08 -8.96
N LYS A 109 -7.82 11.08 -9.81
CA LYS A 109 -6.97 12.29 -9.82
C LYS A 109 -7.18 13.14 -8.55
N PRO A 110 -6.11 13.63 -7.89
CA PRO A 110 -6.26 14.62 -6.84
C PRO A 110 -6.85 15.91 -7.43
N SER A 111 -7.94 16.41 -6.83
CA SER A 111 -8.72 17.55 -7.35
C SER A 111 -8.20 18.92 -6.93
N SER A 112 -7.11 18.99 -6.15
CA SER A 112 -6.63 20.23 -5.53
C SER A 112 -5.32 20.72 -6.15
N ASN A 113 -5.16 22.04 -6.21
CA ASN A 113 -3.98 22.75 -6.70
C ASN A 113 -2.73 22.59 -5.81
N VAL A 114 -2.89 22.05 -4.60
CA VAL A 114 -1.78 21.75 -3.68
C VAL A 114 -1.03 20.46 -4.03
N PHE A 115 -1.43 19.75 -5.09
CA PHE A 115 -0.76 18.55 -5.59
C PHE A 115 -0.12 18.82 -6.94
N THR A 116 1.13 18.41 -7.09
CA THR A 116 1.87 18.50 -8.35
C THR A 116 2.11 17.10 -8.89
N PHE A 117 1.71 16.85 -10.13
CA PHE A 117 2.05 15.61 -10.82
C PHE A 117 3.56 15.54 -11.04
N THR A 118 4.16 14.40 -10.72
CA THR A 118 5.60 14.19 -10.85
C THR A 118 5.91 13.24 -12.00
N GLN A 119 5.37 12.03 -11.95
CA GLN A 119 5.69 10.98 -12.91
C GLN A 119 4.55 9.96 -12.99
N LYS A 120 4.52 9.17 -14.06
CA LYS A 120 3.65 8.02 -14.21
C LYS A 120 4.41 6.79 -14.68
N LEU A 121 3.91 5.62 -14.30
CA LEU A 121 4.39 4.31 -14.70
C LEU A 121 3.21 3.52 -15.29
N ARG A 122 3.36 3.05 -16.52
CA ARG A 122 2.44 2.11 -17.14
C ARG A 122 2.84 0.70 -16.72
N LEU A 123 1.89 -0.10 -16.27
CA LEU A 123 2.14 -1.43 -15.72
C LEU A 123 1.54 -2.51 -16.61
N SER A 124 2.05 -3.73 -16.47
CA SER A 124 1.60 -4.89 -17.22
C SER A 124 0.15 -5.32 -16.90
N ILE A 125 -0.32 -5.10 -15.67
CA ILE A 125 -1.63 -5.57 -15.18
C ILE A 125 -2.64 -4.47 -14.84
N ALA A 126 -2.28 -3.20 -15.02
CA ALA A 126 -3.10 -2.03 -14.70
C ALA A 126 -2.77 -0.87 -15.63
N ASP A 127 -3.66 0.13 -15.69
CA ASP A 127 -3.52 1.26 -16.61
C ASP A 127 -2.25 2.10 -16.33
N GLU A 128 -2.30 2.99 -15.35
CA GLU A 128 -1.18 3.88 -15.02
C GLU A 128 -1.14 4.16 -13.52
N LEU A 129 -0.01 3.82 -12.89
CA LEU A 129 0.31 4.26 -11.53
C LEU A 129 0.95 5.66 -11.61
N GLN A 130 0.44 6.60 -10.83
CA GLN A 130 0.90 7.99 -10.84
C GLN A 130 1.54 8.35 -9.51
N LEU A 131 2.58 9.18 -9.57
CA LEU A 131 3.24 9.77 -8.42
C LEU A 131 2.95 11.27 -8.40
N TRP A 132 2.47 11.74 -7.26
CA TRP A 132 2.17 13.14 -7.01
C TRP A 132 2.88 13.63 -5.75
N GLU A 133 3.30 14.88 -5.77
CA GLU A 133 3.88 15.58 -4.61
C GLU A 133 2.87 16.54 -4.01
N PHE A 134 2.66 16.46 -2.70
CA PHE A 134 1.94 17.44 -1.92
C PHE A 134 2.83 18.65 -1.61
N LYS A 135 2.38 19.84 -2.00
CA LYS A 135 3.08 21.11 -1.82
C LYS A 135 2.61 21.89 -0.59
N GLY A 136 1.68 21.34 0.20
CA GLY A 136 1.30 21.94 1.47
C GLY A 136 2.44 21.92 2.48
N VAL A 137 2.29 22.71 3.55
CA VAL A 137 3.21 22.71 4.68
C VAL A 137 2.63 21.77 5.73
N PRO A 138 3.25 20.60 5.99
CA PRO A 138 2.82 19.72 7.07
C PRO A 138 2.79 20.47 8.39
N GLU A 139 1.77 20.21 9.20
CA GLU A 139 1.69 20.78 10.55
C GLU A 139 2.87 20.31 11.42
N GLN A 140 3.33 19.08 11.20
CA GLN A 140 4.43 18.46 11.92
C GLN A 140 5.22 17.51 11.03
N ILE A 141 6.54 17.52 11.16
CA ILE A 141 7.40 16.46 10.62
C ILE A 141 7.20 15.21 11.47
N LYS A 142 6.84 14.10 10.82
CA LYS A 142 6.52 12.84 11.49
C LYS A 142 7.49 11.75 11.03
N CYS A 143 8.14 11.09 11.99
CA CYS A 143 8.89 9.86 11.75
C CYS A 143 7.94 8.66 11.88
N TYR A 144 8.02 7.73 10.92
CA TYR A 144 7.23 6.51 10.86
C TYR A 144 8.08 5.24 10.97
N GLU A 145 9.21 5.33 11.69
CA GLU A 145 10.04 4.17 11.99
C GLU A 145 9.22 3.03 12.61
N ASN A 146 9.39 1.81 12.09
CA ASN A 146 8.68 0.59 12.49
C ASN A 146 7.14 0.63 12.35
N VAL A 147 6.58 1.63 11.68
CA VAL A 147 5.15 1.69 11.37
C VAL A 147 4.91 1.03 10.01
N LEU A 148 3.95 0.11 9.93
CA LEU A 148 3.50 -0.46 8.65
C LEU A 148 2.56 0.49 7.95
N CYS A 149 1.50 0.90 8.64
CA CYS A 149 0.49 1.77 8.07
C CYS A 149 -0.18 2.64 9.12
N THR A 150 -0.89 3.66 8.64
CA THR A 150 -1.79 4.46 9.46
C THR A 150 -3.23 4.27 9.04
N MET A 151 -4.12 4.20 10.02
CA MET A 151 -5.56 4.13 9.82
C MET A 151 -6.24 5.25 10.62
N GLN A 152 -7.34 5.78 10.09
CA GLN A 152 -8.13 6.78 10.80
C GLN A 152 -9.31 6.13 11.53
N THR A 153 -9.60 6.58 12.75
CA THR A 153 -10.82 6.17 13.45
C THR A 153 -12.03 6.88 12.84
N SER A 154 -13.24 6.33 13.06
CA SER A 154 -14.48 6.88 12.50
C SER A 154 -14.91 8.23 13.09
N GLY A 155 -14.28 8.69 14.18
CA GLY A 155 -14.67 9.95 14.83
C GLY A 155 -16.05 9.89 15.52
N SER A 156 -16.58 8.69 15.83
CA SER A 156 -17.90 8.58 16.49
C SER A 156 -17.94 9.19 17.90
N THR A 157 -16.78 9.41 18.52
CA THR A 157 -16.62 9.94 19.88
C THR A 157 -15.93 11.31 19.92
N GLY A 158 -15.85 11.98 18.77
CA GLY A 158 -15.16 13.27 18.61
C GLY A 158 -14.32 13.30 17.34
N GLU A 159 -13.23 14.06 17.35
CA GLU A 159 -12.37 14.15 16.17
C GLU A 159 -11.73 12.79 15.81
N SER A 160 -11.67 12.51 14.50
CA SER A 160 -10.99 11.33 13.97
C SER A 160 -9.50 11.36 14.33
N LYS A 161 -8.99 10.23 14.80
CA LYS A 161 -7.59 10.08 15.22
C LYS A 161 -6.85 9.17 14.27
N ALA A 162 -5.61 9.52 13.96
CA ALA A 162 -4.70 8.66 13.23
C ALA A 162 -4.05 7.64 14.17
N VAL A 163 -4.33 6.36 13.93
CA VAL A 163 -3.70 5.23 14.59
C VAL A 163 -2.51 4.77 13.75
N ARG A 164 -1.33 4.70 14.36
CA ARG A 164 -0.13 4.12 13.75
C ARG A 164 -0.08 2.65 14.11
N ILE A 165 0.06 1.79 13.11
CA ILE A 165 0.08 0.34 13.27
C ILE A 165 1.50 -0.14 13.04
N PRO A 166 2.21 -0.57 14.09
CA PRO A 166 3.53 -1.17 13.97
C PRO A 166 3.51 -2.46 13.12
N PHE A 167 4.64 -2.77 12.48
CA PHE A 167 4.79 -4.01 11.71
C PHE A 167 4.56 -5.27 12.57
N ASP A 168 5.11 -5.28 13.78
CA ASP A 168 5.06 -6.45 14.68
C ASP A 168 3.63 -6.80 15.12
N CYS A 169 2.74 -5.81 15.21
CA CYS A 169 1.31 -6.04 15.48
C CYS A 169 0.66 -6.88 14.38
N ILE A 170 0.94 -6.58 13.11
CA ILE A 170 0.36 -7.33 11.98
C ILE A 170 1.01 -8.69 11.83
N GLU A 171 2.33 -8.78 11.96
CA GLU A 171 3.06 -10.05 11.88
C GLU A 171 2.55 -11.08 12.89
N LYS A 172 2.36 -10.66 14.15
CA LYS A 172 1.80 -11.52 15.21
C LYS A 172 0.39 -11.99 14.88
N ASN A 173 -0.46 -11.10 14.38
CA ASN A 173 -1.84 -11.43 14.00
C ASN A 173 -1.87 -12.44 12.83
N VAL A 174 -1.08 -12.21 11.77
CA VAL A 174 -1.01 -13.12 10.62
C VAL A 174 -0.49 -14.49 11.04
N THR A 175 0.56 -14.54 11.87
CA THR A 175 1.12 -15.79 12.38
C THR A 175 0.11 -16.58 13.21
N GLY A 176 -0.62 -15.89 14.08
CA GLY A 176 -1.70 -16.48 14.87
C GLY A 176 -2.83 -17.06 13.98
N LEU A 177 -3.25 -16.32 12.95
CA LEU A 177 -4.30 -16.77 12.02
C LEU A 177 -3.87 -17.99 11.19
N LYS A 178 -2.62 -18.06 10.73
CA LYS A 178 -2.09 -19.23 10.02
C LYS A 178 -2.18 -20.50 10.87
N TYR A 179 -1.88 -20.39 12.16
CA TYR A 179 -1.98 -21.52 13.08
C TYR A 179 -3.41 -22.02 13.28
N VAL A 180 -4.39 -21.09 13.33
CA VAL A 180 -5.81 -21.44 13.43
C VAL A 180 -6.30 -22.12 12.14
N ALA A 181 -5.98 -21.55 10.97
CA ALA A 181 -6.38 -22.10 9.68
C ALA A 181 -5.86 -23.54 9.48
N ALA A 182 -4.59 -23.78 9.80
CA ALA A 182 -3.98 -25.10 9.72
C ALA A 182 -4.62 -26.14 10.65
N ARG A 183 -5.26 -25.72 11.77
CA ARG A 183 -5.97 -26.63 12.69
C ARG A 183 -7.39 -26.96 12.23
N THR A 184 -8.05 -26.06 11.52
CA THR A 184 -9.40 -26.30 10.97
C THR A 184 -9.42 -27.29 9.81
N GLU A 185 -8.31 -27.45 9.07
CA GLU A 185 -8.19 -28.46 8.01
C GLU A 185 -8.06 -29.91 8.55
N PHE A 186 -7.90 -30.11 9.86
CA PHE A 186 -7.83 -31.43 10.50
C PHE A 186 -9.13 -31.87 11.20
N ASN A 187 -10.25 -31.17 11.00
CA ASN A 187 -11.55 -31.48 11.64
C ASN A 187 -12.71 -31.67 10.63
N PHE A 188 -12.44 -32.29 9.49
CA PHE A 188 -13.47 -32.84 8.59
C PHE A 188 -13.09 -34.24 8.12
#